data_AF-H5TKL1-F1
#
_entry.id   AF-H5TKL1-F1
#
_cell.length_a   1.000
_cell.length_b   1.000
_cell.length_c   1.000
_cell.angle_alpha   90.00
_cell.angle_beta   90.00
_cell.angle_gamma   90.00
#
_symmetry.space_group_name_H-M   'P 1'
#
loop_
_entity.id
_entity.type
_entity.pdbx_description
1 polymer ?
#
loop_
_entity_poly.entity_id
_entity_poly.type
_entity_poly.pdbx_seq_one_letter_code
_entity_poly.pdbx_strand_id
1 'polypeptide(L)'
;MSQGLTSTTGGDAASVFEGMELRTQFSPLFQLSDGAVVGASLELCGPQGTNFDTPRALRRTATLMEQRAVLDSRKFEFADTAAARHVADAIPLFVAVDIDVYDSARTVPYGEILTLMIEPRSILRRPQSRIAQVAQARRNGTPIALEGVTADRRTATLLTLIEPDIVLLHPDTLKSVPSSEIAHLAQQGPRTHGDRIRRRSSAGHLPGSAQLLDTDLTTLARAFGESGARRRIRRGDPSDE
;
A
#
# COMPACT_ATOMS: atom_id res chain seq x y z
N MET A 1 26.80 42.05 35.26
CA MET A 1 27.02 41.68 33.85
C MET A 1 26.06 40.55 33.51
N SER A 2 24.98 40.89 32.80
CA SER A 2 23.94 39.96 32.39
C SER A 2 24.23 39.47 30.98
N GLN A 3 24.47 38.17 30.83
CA GLN A 3 24.31 37.46 29.56
C GLN A 3 23.05 36.61 29.76
N GLY A 4 21.95 36.79 29.03
CA GLY A 4 21.88 36.89 27.58
C GLY A 4 21.30 35.57 27.07
N LEU A 5 20.06 35.26 27.48
CA LEU A 5 19.28 34.13 26.98
C LEU A 5 18.98 34.39 25.50
N THR A 6 19.73 33.75 24.60
CA THR A 6 19.33 33.69 23.20
C THR A 6 18.14 32.74 23.09
N SER A 7 17.01 33.35 22.75
CA SER A 7 15.75 32.70 22.40
C SER A 7 15.97 31.80 21.17
N THR A 8 15.91 30.48 21.37
CA THR A 8 15.76 29.53 20.26
C THR A 8 14.30 29.53 19.84
N THR A 9 14.01 30.23 18.76
CA THR A 9 12.70 30.21 18.08
C THR A 9 12.43 28.78 17.58
N GLY A 10 11.20 28.30 17.81
CA GLY A 10 10.61 27.00 17.44
C GLY A 10 11.46 26.04 16.62
N GLY A 11 11.98 25.00 17.27
CA GLY A 11 12.71 23.93 16.62
C GLY A 11 11.83 23.10 15.70
N ASP A 12 12.11 23.18 14.40
CA ASP A 12 11.71 22.18 13.41
C ASP A 12 12.36 20.86 13.84
N ALA A 13 11.58 19.96 14.44
CA ALA A 13 12.09 18.64 14.79
C ALA A 13 12.34 17.88 13.49
N ALA A 14 13.58 17.92 13.00
CA ALA A 14 14.00 17.24 11.78
C ALA A 14 13.42 15.82 11.74
N SER A 15 12.72 15.47 10.65
CA SER A 15 12.05 14.18 10.57
C SER A 15 13.09 13.05 10.58
N VAL A 16 12.83 12.04 11.42
CA VAL A 16 13.71 10.87 11.54
C VAL A 16 13.79 10.10 10.21
N PHE A 17 12.78 10.23 9.34
CA PHE A 17 12.71 9.53 8.06
C PHE A 17 13.35 10.28 6.88
N GLU A 18 13.60 11.58 7.02
CA GLU A 18 14.12 12.41 5.92
C GLU A 18 15.58 12.06 5.58
N GLY A 19 16.40 11.82 6.60
CA GLY A 19 17.79 11.37 6.45
C GLY A 19 17.98 9.84 6.52
N MET A 20 16.90 9.07 6.64
CA MET A 20 17.01 7.61 6.76
C MET A 20 17.34 6.98 5.40
N GLU A 21 18.30 6.05 5.40
CA GLU A 21 18.52 5.17 4.26
C GLU A 21 17.32 4.21 4.14
N LEU A 22 16.59 4.34 3.04
CA LEU A 22 15.41 3.55 2.74
C LEU A 22 15.68 2.62 1.56
N ARG A 23 15.03 1.46 1.59
CA ARG A 23 15.08 0.45 0.53
C ARG A 23 13.67 0.15 0.06
N THR A 24 13.52 -0.16 -1.22
CA THR A 24 12.25 -0.63 -1.79
C THR A 24 12.09 -2.12 -1.60
N GLN A 25 10.86 -2.52 -1.29
CA GLN A 25 10.41 -3.91 -1.36
C GLN A 25 9.12 -3.96 -2.18
N PHE A 26 9.02 -4.89 -3.13
CA PHE A 26 7.80 -5.13 -3.87
C PHE A 26 7.05 -6.31 -3.27
N SER A 27 5.85 -6.06 -2.75
CA SER A 27 5.02 -7.10 -2.14
C SER A 27 3.95 -7.56 -3.13
N PRO A 28 3.90 -8.84 -3.52
CA PRO A 28 2.92 -9.32 -4.48
C PRO A 28 1.49 -9.20 -3.94
N LEU A 29 0.56 -8.84 -4.82
CA LEU A 29 -0.87 -8.80 -4.54
C LEU A 29 -1.55 -9.97 -5.23
N PHE A 30 -2.33 -10.73 -4.47
CA PHE A 30 -3.00 -11.93 -4.95
C PHE A 30 -4.52 -11.76 -4.96
N GLN A 31 -5.14 -12.22 -6.03
CA GLN A 31 -6.59 -12.40 -6.07
C GLN A 31 -6.96 -13.64 -5.27
N LEU A 32 -7.85 -13.47 -4.28
CA LEU A 32 -8.17 -14.55 -3.35
C LEU A 32 -8.96 -15.72 -3.98
N SER A 33 -9.66 -15.49 -5.10
CA SER A 33 -10.52 -16.52 -5.69
C SER A 33 -9.74 -17.65 -6.38
N ASP A 34 -8.58 -17.34 -6.95
CA ASP A 34 -7.77 -18.24 -7.76
C ASP A 34 -6.27 -18.19 -7.44
N GLY A 35 -5.84 -17.29 -6.55
CA GLY A 35 -4.46 -17.11 -6.17
C GLY A 35 -3.60 -16.42 -7.24
N ALA A 36 -4.21 -15.87 -8.30
CA ALA A 36 -3.46 -15.19 -9.35
C ALA A 36 -2.79 -13.91 -8.83
N VAL A 37 -1.56 -13.64 -9.27
CA VAL A 37 -0.90 -12.35 -9.02
C VAL A 37 -1.59 -11.29 -9.87
N VAL A 38 -2.11 -10.25 -9.22
CA VAL A 38 -2.80 -9.13 -9.89
C VAL A 38 -1.98 -7.84 -9.91
N GLY A 39 -0.84 -7.82 -9.23
CA GLY A 39 0.06 -6.68 -9.18
C GLY A 39 1.08 -6.81 -8.05
N ALA A 40 1.78 -5.72 -7.78
CA ALA A 40 2.68 -5.57 -6.64
C ALA A 40 2.41 -4.26 -5.92
N SER A 41 2.57 -4.23 -4.60
CA SER A 41 2.63 -2.99 -3.81
C SER A 41 4.09 -2.56 -3.67
N LEU A 42 4.36 -1.29 -3.94
CA LEU A 42 5.63 -0.67 -3.54
C LEU A 42 5.59 -0.42 -2.03
N GLU A 43 6.56 -0.98 -1.32
CA GLU A 43 6.74 -0.80 0.11
C GLU A 43 8.15 -0.28 0.40
N LEU A 44 8.30 0.44 1.52
CA LEU A 44 9.58 0.95 1.97
C LEU A 44 10.04 0.21 3.22
N CYS A 45 11.32 -0.11 3.27
CA CYS A 45 12.00 -0.70 4.42
C CYS A 45 13.11 0.23 4.88
N GLY A 46 13.37 0.27 6.17
CA GLY A 46 14.59 0.88 6.70
C GLY A 46 15.83 0.01 6.48
N PRO A 47 16.96 0.39 7.09
CA PRO A 47 18.21 -0.34 6.97
C PRO A 47 18.09 -1.75 7.57
N GLN A 48 18.81 -2.70 6.97
CA GLN A 48 18.77 -4.10 7.39
C GLN A 48 19.24 -4.28 8.83
N GLY A 49 18.57 -5.14 9.59
CA GLY A 49 18.91 -5.41 10.99
C GLY A 49 18.50 -4.31 11.98
N THR A 50 17.78 -3.28 11.53
CA THR A 50 17.23 -2.25 12.41
C THR A 50 15.78 -2.56 12.80
N ASN A 51 15.24 -1.81 13.76
CA ASN A 51 13.81 -1.86 14.10
C ASN A 51 12.88 -1.39 12.96
N PHE A 52 13.45 -0.90 11.86
CA PHE A 52 12.73 -0.42 10.67
C PHE A 52 12.86 -1.35 9.46
N ASP A 53 13.55 -2.50 9.60
CA ASP A 53 13.89 -3.39 8.48
C ASP A 53 12.68 -3.96 7.73
N THR A 54 11.48 -3.91 8.31
CA THR A 54 10.25 -4.36 7.64
C THR A 54 9.32 -3.20 7.31
N PRO A 55 8.54 -3.26 6.21
CA PRO A 55 7.58 -2.21 5.88
C PRO A 55 6.58 -1.96 6.98
N ARG A 56 6.10 -3.03 7.61
CA ARG A 56 5.16 -2.96 8.71
C ARG A 56 5.74 -2.21 9.91
N ALA A 57 6.98 -2.49 10.28
CA ALA A 57 7.63 -1.81 11.40
C ALA A 57 7.89 -0.34 11.09
N LEU A 58 8.39 -0.03 9.90
CA LEU A 58 8.63 1.33 9.44
C LEU A 58 7.33 2.15 9.43
N ARG A 59 6.28 1.66 8.76
CA ARG A 59 4.97 2.32 8.69
C ARG A 59 4.33 2.51 10.06
N ARG A 60 4.41 1.51 10.95
CA ARG A 60 3.88 1.60 12.31
C ARG A 60 4.57 2.71 13.09
N THR A 61 5.90 2.78 13.02
CA THR A 61 6.65 3.83 13.73
C THR A 61 6.37 5.21 13.14
N ALA A 62 6.34 5.35 11.81
CA ALA A 62 5.96 6.61 11.17
C ALA A 62 4.55 7.08 11.57
N THR A 63 3.61 6.14 11.75
CA THR A 63 2.27 6.45 12.26
C THR A 63 2.31 6.92 13.72
N LEU A 64 3.06 6.23 14.60
CA LEU A 64 3.18 6.60 16.02
C LEU A 64 3.88 7.94 16.22
N MET A 65 4.78 8.31 15.31
CA MET A 65 5.50 9.59 15.33
C MET A 65 4.77 10.69 14.54
N GLU A 66 3.59 10.42 13.98
CA GLU A 66 2.84 11.35 13.12
C GLU A 66 3.63 11.83 11.88
N GLN A 67 4.61 11.06 11.42
CA GLN A 67 5.49 11.36 10.28
C GLN A 67 5.20 10.50 9.05
N ARG A 68 3.98 9.95 8.94
CA ARG A 68 3.57 9.12 7.79
C ARG A 68 3.68 9.86 6.46
N ALA A 69 3.28 11.14 6.44
CA ALA A 69 3.40 11.97 5.24
C ALA A 69 4.87 12.10 4.79
N VAL A 70 5.83 12.22 5.71
CA VAL A 70 7.25 12.32 5.34
C VAL A 70 7.72 11.03 4.66
N LEU A 71 7.34 9.87 5.21
CA LEU A 71 7.66 8.58 4.61
C LEU A 71 7.01 8.40 3.23
N ASP A 72 5.75 8.82 3.07
CA ASP A 72 5.03 8.70 1.81
C ASP A 72 5.52 9.67 0.73
N SER A 73 6.00 10.87 1.10
CA SER A 73 6.70 11.76 0.17
C SER A 73 7.96 11.10 -0.39
N ARG A 74 8.74 10.42 0.46
CA ARG A 74 9.93 9.66 0.02
C ARG A 74 9.55 8.50 -0.89
N LYS A 75 8.39 7.87 -0.68
CA LYS A 75 7.88 6.78 -1.50
C LYS A 75 7.73 7.15 -2.97
N PHE A 76 7.42 8.41 -3.27
CA PHE A 76 7.37 8.91 -4.64
C PHE A 76 8.74 8.89 -5.34
N GLU A 77 9.81 9.29 -4.63
CA GLU A 77 11.18 9.22 -5.17
C GLU A 77 11.53 7.79 -5.60
N PHE A 78 11.09 6.81 -4.80
CA PHE A 78 11.29 5.39 -5.08
C PHE A 78 10.39 4.84 -6.19
N ALA A 79 9.15 5.33 -6.30
CA ALA A 79 8.25 4.99 -7.40
C ALA A 79 8.81 5.43 -8.76
N ASP A 80 9.62 6.51 -8.78
CA ASP A 80 10.23 7.03 -10.00
C ASP A 80 11.54 6.31 -10.40
N THR A 81 12.02 5.34 -9.60
CA THR A 81 13.25 4.59 -9.88
C THR A 81 13.12 3.60 -11.04
N ALA A 82 14.25 3.22 -11.64
CA ALA A 82 14.27 2.21 -12.70
C ALA A 82 13.71 0.84 -12.25
N ALA A 83 13.94 0.46 -10.98
CA ALA A 83 13.41 -0.78 -10.43
C ALA A 83 11.88 -0.76 -10.36
N ALA A 84 11.28 0.33 -9.87
CA ALA A 84 9.83 0.48 -9.82
C ALA A 84 9.21 0.50 -11.22
N ARG A 85 9.83 1.22 -12.17
CA ARG A 85 9.39 1.22 -13.58
C ARG A 85 9.43 -0.17 -14.21
N HIS A 86 10.51 -0.91 -13.97
CA HIS A 86 10.62 -2.28 -14.47
C HIS A 86 9.50 -3.19 -13.95
N VAL A 87 9.10 -3.05 -12.69
CA VAL A 87 7.95 -3.78 -12.13
C VAL A 87 6.65 -3.31 -12.78
N ALA A 88 6.44 -2.00 -12.92
CA ALA A 88 5.25 -1.40 -13.52
C ALA A 88 5.06 -1.78 -15.01
N ASP A 89 6.15 -2.00 -15.74
CA ASP A 89 6.13 -2.49 -17.13
C ASP A 89 5.65 -3.95 -17.23
N ALA A 90 5.84 -4.74 -16.18
CA ALA A 90 5.49 -6.17 -16.16
C ALA A 90 4.08 -6.42 -15.58
N ILE A 91 3.74 -5.77 -14.46
CA ILE A 91 2.49 -5.94 -13.73
C ILE A 91 2.05 -4.62 -13.07
N PRO A 92 0.75 -4.43 -12.76
CA PRO A 92 0.28 -3.23 -12.08
C PRO A 92 1.03 -2.98 -10.76
N LEU A 93 1.63 -1.79 -10.63
CA LEU A 93 2.36 -1.36 -9.44
C LEU A 93 1.50 -0.41 -8.60
N PHE A 94 1.06 -0.86 -7.44
CA PHE A 94 0.29 -0.07 -6.50
C PHE A 94 1.21 0.80 -5.66
N VAL A 95 0.98 2.11 -5.72
CA VAL A 95 1.66 3.10 -4.89
C VAL A 95 0.62 3.75 -3.99
N ALA A 96 0.48 3.22 -2.78
CA ALA A 96 -0.46 3.73 -1.79
C ALA A 96 0.24 4.73 -0.86
N VAL A 97 -0.30 5.94 -0.76
CA VAL A 97 0.26 7.08 0.00
C VAL A 97 -0.83 7.83 0.76
N ASP A 98 -0.51 8.49 1.88
CA ASP A 98 -1.46 9.36 2.58
C ASP A 98 -2.00 10.45 1.66
N ILE A 99 -3.29 10.73 1.74
CA ILE A 99 -3.91 11.79 0.95
C ILE A 99 -3.33 13.19 1.25
N ASP A 100 -2.67 13.39 2.40
CA ASP A 100 -1.99 14.66 2.72
C ASP A 100 -0.76 14.94 1.84
N VAL A 101 -0.16 13.93 1.22
CA VAL A 101 1.00 14.11 0.30
C VAL A 101 0.59 14.17 -1.16
N TYR A 102 -0.72 14.09 -1.44
CA TYR A 102 -1.21 14.06 -2.81
C TYR A 102 -1.02 15.41 -3.51
N ASP A 103 -0.24 15.39 -4.58
CA ASP A 103 -0.17 16.48 -5.55
C ASP A 103 -0.91 16.09 -6.84
N SER A 104 -1.99 16.81 -7.16
CA SER A 104 -2.76 16.59 -8.38
C SER A 104 -1.99 16.87 -9.67
N ALA A 105 -0.87 17.61 -9.61
CA ALA A 105 0.00 17.86 -10.75
C ALA A 105 0.98 16.71 -11.02
N ARG A 106 1.13 15.74 -10.08
CA ARG A 106 2.00 14.58 -10.28
C ARG A 106 1.51 13.76 -11.47
N THR A 107 2.40 13.52 -12.42
CA THR A 107 2.16 12.58 -13.51
C THR A 107 2.36 11.16 -12.99
N VAL A 108 1.37 10.30 -13.16
CA VAL A 108 1.45 8.88 -12.80
C VAL A 108 1.99 8.09 -14.00
N PRO A 109 3.15 7.41 -13.87
CA PRO A 109 3.72 6.60 -14.94
C PRO A 109 2.79 5.49 -15.42
N TYR A 110 3.03 4.99 -16.64
CA TYR A 110 2.33 3.81 -17.14
C TYR A 110 2.57 2.60 -16.21
N GLY A 111 1.52 1.80 -15.98
CA GLY A 111 1.57 0.65 -15.08
C GLY A 111 1.49 0.98 -13.59
N GLU A 112 1.67 2.24 -13.18
CA GLU A 112 1.47 2.68 -11.80
C GLU A 112 -0.01 2.92 -11.48
N ILE A 113 -0.45 2.45 -10.32
CA ILE A 113 -1.76 2.71 -9.73
C ILE A 113 -1.55 3.49 -8.43
N LEU A 114 -1.57 4.82 -8.54
CA LEU A 114 -1.55 5.71 -7.38
C LEU A 114 -2.88 5.60 -6.62
N THR A 115 -2.81 5.25 -5.34
CA THR A 115 -3.98 5.11 -4.47
C THR A 115 -3.83 6.01 -3.25
N LEU A 116 -4.83 6.86 -2.99
CA LEU A 116 -4.80 7.78 -1.86
C LEU A 116 -5.40 7.13 -0.62
N MET A 117 -4.57 6.96 0.39
CA MET A 117 -4.91 6.32 1.63
C MET A 117 -5.47 7.32 2.63
N ILE A 118 -6.56 6.91 3.26
CA ILE A 118 -7.19 7.66 4.34
C ILE A 118 -7.24 6.76 5.57
N GLU A 119 -6.74 7.28 6.69
CA GLU A 119 -6.99 6.68 8.00
C GLU A 119 -8.39 7.13 8.48
N PRO A 120 -9.31 6.22 8.85
CA PRO A 120 -10.66 6.58 9.31
C PRO A 120 -10.67 7.62 10.43
N ARG A 121 -9.73 7.51 11.38
CA ARG A 121 -9.60 8.43 12.51
C ARG A 121 -9.22 9.85 12.07
N SER A 122 -8.52 9.98 10.95
CA SER A 122 -8.13 11.30 10.42
C SER A 122 -9.34 12.12 9.97
N ILE A 123 -10.41 11.46 9.49
CA ILE A 123 -11.67 12.13 9.12
C ILE A 123 -12.38 12.66 10.36
N LEU A 124 -12.39 11.88 11.44
CA LEU A 124 -13.01 12.33 12.69
C LEU A 124 -12.28 13.55 13.29
N ARG A 125 -10.95 13.62 13.12
CA ARG A 125 -10.14 14.76 13.57
C ARG A 125 -10.29 16.00 12.68
N ARG A 126 -10.39 15.81 11.36
CA ARG A 126 -10.34 16.88 10.35
C ARG A 126 -11.42 16.69 9.26
N PRO A 127 -12.72 16.69 9.61
CA PRO A 127 -13.77 16.22 8.70
C PRO A 127 -13.89 17.05 7.42
N GLN A 128 -13.93 18.38 7.56
CA GLN A 128 -14.10 19.27 6.40
C GLN A 128 -12.95 19.15 5.41
N SER A 129 -11.70 19.21 5.88
CA SER A 129 -10.54 19.13 4.99
C SER A 129 -10.37 17.74 4.38
N ARG A 130 -10.59 16.65 5.14
CA ARG A 130 -10.51 15.29 4.60
C ARG A 130 -11.58 15.00 3.55
N ILE A 131 -12.82 15.45 3.77
CA ILE A 131 -13.90 15.31 2.78
C ILE A 131 -13.59 16.15 1.52
N ALA A 132 -13.03 17.35 1.67
CA ALA A 132 -12.63 18.17 0.53
C ALA A 132 -11.51 17.52 -0.29
N GLN A 133 -10.50 16.95 0.37
CA GLN A 133 -9.43 16.18 -0.29
C GLN A 133 -9.99 14.96 -1.03
N VAL A 134 -10.90 14.19 -0.41
CA VAL A 134 -11.62 13.08 -1.06
C VAL A 134 -12.34 13.55 -2.32
N ALA A 135 -13.11 14.65 -2.23
CA ALA A 135 -13.85 15.18 -3.36
C ALA A 135 -12.93 15.66 -4.49
N GLN A 136 -11.76 16.21 -4.17
CA GLN A 136 -10.76 16.59 -5.16
C GLN A 136 -10.13 15.37 -5.84
N ALA A 137 -9.72 14.37 -5.07
CA ALA A 137 -9.17 13.11 -5.59
C ALA A 137 -10.16 12.41 -6.55
N ARG A 138 -11.45 12.37 -6.18
CA ARG A 138 -12.51 11.83 -7.03
C ARG A 138 -12.67 12.61 -8.33
N ARG A 139 -12.65 13.94 -8.28
CA ARG A 139 -12.71 14.77 -9.50
C ARG A 139 -11.54 14.51 -10.44
N ASN A 140 -10.38 14.16 -9.88
CA ASN A 140 -9.19 13.80 -10.64
C ASN A 140 -9.17 12.31 -11.07
N GLY A 141 -10.18 11.53 -10.68
CA GLY A 141 -10.25 10.11 -10.97
C GLY A 141 -9.21 9.25 -10.25
N THR A 142 -8.63 9.76 -9.14
CA THR A 142 -7.62 9.03 -8.37
C THR A 142 -8.31 8.09 -7.36
N PRO A 143 -7.99 6.78 -7.37
CA PRO A 143 -8.55 5.82 -6.43
C PRO A 143 -8.28 6.18 -4.97
N ILE A 144 -9.27 5.92 -4.12
CA ILE A 144 -9.23 6.17 -2.67
C ILE A 144 -9.26 4.84 -1.93
N ALA A 145 -8.29 4.64 -1.04
CA ALA A 145 -8.23 3.52 -0.11
C ALA A 145 -8.57 3.95 1.32
N LEU A 146 -9.40 3.16 2.00
CA LEU A 146 -9.61 3.29 3.44
C LEU A 146 -8.78 2.23 4.18
N GLU A 147 -7.87 2.67 5.05
CA GLU A 147 -6.96 1.78 5.78
C GLU A 147 -7.47 1.42 7.17
N GLY A 148 -7.23 0.18 7.59
CA GLY A 148 -7.42 -0.22 8.99
C GLY A 148 -8.90 -0.34 9.35
N VAL A 149 -9.74 -0.70 8.38
CA VAL A 149 -11.14 -1.00 8.63
C VAL A 149 -11.21 -2.22 9.54
N THR A 150 -11.79 -2.02 10.72
CA THR A 150 -12.12 -3.06 11.69
C THR A 150 -13.62 -3.34 11.62
N ALA A 151 -14.09 -4.35 12.36
CA ALA A 151 -15.52 -4.63 12.50
C ALA A 151 -16.27 -3.60 13.37
N ASP A 152 -15.66 -2.47 13.75
CA ASP A 152 -16.34 -1.45 14.53
C ASP A 152 -17.38 -0.67 13.72
N ARG A 153 -18.52 -0.35 14.35
CA ARG A 153 -19.64 0.35 13.68
C ARG A 153 -19.27 1.76 13.21
N ARG A 154 -18.30 2.43 13.84
CA ARG A 154 -17.94 3.82 13.51
C ARG A 154 -17.24 3.90 12.17
N THR A 155 -16.32 2.98 11.92
CA THR A 155 -15.56 2.88 10.67
C THR A 155 -16.44 2.36 9.54
N ALA A 156 -17.41 1.48 9.83
CA ALA A 156 -18.40 1.05 8.85
C ALA A 156 -19.25 2.20 8.30
N THR A 157 -19.69 3.15 9.15
CA THR A 157 -20.43 4.35 8.69
C THR A 157 -19.57 5.25 7.81
N LEU A 158 -18.25 5.26 8.00
CA LEU A 158 -17.35 6.05 7.15
C LEU A 158 -17.25 5.47 5.73
N LEU A 159 -17.51 4.18 5.52
CA LEU A 159 -17.51 3.58 4.18
C LEU A 159 -18.57 4.21 3.28
N THR A 160 -19.76 4.53 3.81
CA THR A 160 -20.84 5.13 3.01
C THR A 160 -20.61 6.62 2.76
N LEU A 161 -19.87 7.30 3.64
CA LEU A 161 -19.52 8.71 3.46
C LEU A 161 -18.36 8.91 2.49
N ILE A 162 -17.35 8.05 2.58
CA ILE A 162 -16.12 8.16 1.77
C ILE A 162 -16.30 7.47 0.43
N GLU A 163 -17.08 6.38 0.37
CA GLU A 163 -17.25 5.48 -0.79
C GLU A 163 -15.92 4.94 -1.36
N PRO A 164 -15.00 4.41 -0.54
CA PRO A 164 -13.65 4.10 -1.00
C PRO A 164 -13.66 3.03 -2.10
N ASP A 165 -12.75 3.17 -3.07
CA ASP A 165 -12.54 2.19 -4.14
C ASP A 165 -11.87 0.92 -3.60
N ILE A 166 -11.03 1.07 -2.57
CA ILE A 166 -10.27 -0.01 -1.95
C ILE A 166 -10.45 0.05 -0.44
N VAL A 167 -10.70 -1.10 0.18
CA VAL A 167 -10.75 -1.25 1.63
C VAL A 167 -9.60 -2.15 2.07
N LEU A 168 -8.69 -1.61 2.88
CA LEU A 168 -7.61 -2.38 3.47
C LEU A 168 -8.02 -2.79 4.89
N LEU A 169 -8.28 -4.10 5.06
CA LEU A 169 -8.67 -4.67 6.34
C LEU A 169 -7.52 -4.63 7.34
N HIS A 170 -7.83 -4.34 8.61
CA HIS A 170 -6.85 -4.48 9.66
C HIS A 170 -6.41 -5.96 9.78
N PRO A 171 -5.12 -6.28 9.99
CA PRO A 171 -4.66 -7.67 10.11
C PRO A 171 -5.38 -8.48 11.20
N ASP A 172 -5.85 -7.80 12.26
CA ASP A 172 -6.59 -8.47 13.33
C ASP A 172 -8.01 -8.88 12.92
N THR A 173 -8.59 -8.25 11.90
CA THR A 173 -9.89 -8.66 11.31
C THR A 173 -9.82 -10.08 10.75
N LEU A 174 -8.66 -10.49 10.23
CA LEU A 174 -8.47 -11.85 9.70
C LEU A 174 -8.32 -12.90 10.80
N LYS A 175 -8.04 -12.50 12.05
CA LYS A 175 -7.91 -13.43 13.18
C LYS A 175 -9.25 -13.74 13.85
N SER A 176 -10.26 -12.89 13.64
CA SER A 176 -11.55 -12.96 14.32
C SER A 176 -12.68 -13.57 13.48
N VAL A 177 -12.43 -13.92 12.23
CA VAL A 177 -13.47 -14.37 11.28
C VAL A 177 -13.16 -15.80 10.83
N PRO A 178 -14.07 -16.78 11.01
CA PRO A 178 -13.89 -18.11 10.43
C PRO A 178 -13.79 -18.02 8.91
N SER A 179 -12.93 -18.84 8.32
CA SER A 179 -12.40 -18.72 6.96
C SER A 179 -13.45 -18.60 5.83
N SER A 180 -14.67 -19.07 6.02
CA SER A 180 -15.76 -18.95 5.04
C SER A 180 -16.37 -17.54 4.97
N GLU A 181 -16.38 -16.79 6.07
CA GLU A 181 -16.96 -15.43 6.10
C GLU A 181 -15.99 -14.36 5.55
N ILE A 182 -14.68 -14.61 5.59
CA ILE A 182 -13.67 -13.75 4.95
C ILE A 182 -13.89 -13.72 3.42
N ALA A 183 -14.24 -14.87 2.83
CA ALA A 183 -14.58 -14.95 1.40
C ALA A 183 -15.87 -14.18 1.08
N HIS A 184 -16.87 -14.20 1.98
CA HIS A 184 -18.10 -13.44 1.81
C HIS A 184 -17.91 -11.92 1.99
N LEU A 185 -17.12 -11.48 2.97
CA LEU A 185 -16.76 -10.07 3.16
C LEU A 185 -15.97 -9.51 1.97
N ALA A 186 -15.07 -10.31 1.37
CA ALA A 186 -14.37 -9.94 0.14
C ALA A 186 -15.31 -9.87 -1.09
N GLN A 187 -16.41 -10.63 -1.10
CA GLN A 187 -17.37 -10.67 -2.22
C GLN A 187 -18.53 -9.66 -2.10
N GLN A 188 -18.78 -9.11 -0.91
CA GLN A 188 -19.91 -8.20 -0.62
C GLN A 188 -19.54 -6.70 -0.58
N GLY A 189 -18.33 -6.30 -0.98
CA GLY A 189 -18.04 -4.90 -1.28
C GLY A 189 -18.98 -4.34 -2.37
N PRO A 190 -19.27 -3.02 -2.39
CA PRO A 190 -20.26 -2.44 -3.30
C PRO A 190 -19.91 -2.78 -4.75
N ARG A 191 -20.75 -3.64 -5.35
CA ARG A 191 -20.66 -4.06 -6.76
C ARG A 191 -21.10 -2.92 -7.68
N THR A 192 -20.34 -1.82 -7.74
CA THR A 192 -20.58 -0.72 -8.68
C THR A 192 -19.31 0.09 -8.98
N HIS A 193 -18.17 -0.55 -9.32
CA HIS A 193 -17.12 0.16 -10.09
C HIS A 193 -16.06 -0.71 -10.80
N GLY A 194 -15.90 -1.98 -10.43
CA GLY A 194 -14.83 -2.86 -10.95
C GLY A 194 -14.80 -3.06 -12.47
N ASP A 195 -15.93 -2.84 -13.16
CA ASP A 195 -16.01 -2.98 -14.62
C ASP A 195 -15.31 -1.85 -15.41
N ARG A 196 -14.94 -0.73 -14.77
CA ARG A 196 -14.25 0.38 -15.45
C ARG A 196 -12.74 0.19 -15.60
N ILE A 197 -12.10 -0.49 -14.65
CA ILE A 197 -10.64 -0.72 -14.71
C ILE A 197 -10.29 -1.73 -15.80
N ARG A 198 -11.14 -2.76 -16.02
CA ARG A 198 -10.96 -3.71 -17.14
C ARG A 198 -11.21 -3.12 -18.53
N ARG A 199 -12.14 -2.17 -18.67
CA ARG A 199 -12.53 -1.62 -20.00
C ARG A 199 -11.56 -0.61 -20.60
N ARG A 200 -10.60 -0.06 -19.83
CA ARG A 200 -9.56 0.82 -20.39
C ARG A 200 -8.42 0.06 -21.08
N SER A 201 -8.22 -1.22 -20.75
CA SER A 201 -7.19 -2.06 -21.40
C SER A 201 -7.68 -2.82 -22.64
N SER A 202 -8.97 -2.79 -22.99
CA SER A 202 -9.53 -3.53 -24.13
C SER A 202 -9.75 -2.70 -25.40
N ALA A 203 -9.25 -1.46 -25.46
CA ALA A 203 -9.25 -0.63 -26.67
C ALA A 203 -7.92 -0.74 -27.45
N GLY A 204 -7.39 -1.96 -27.56
CA GLY A 204 -6.22 -2.31 -28.36
C GLY A 204 -6.45 -3.68 -28.97
N HIS A 205 -6.87 -3.68 -30.23
CA HIS A 205 -7.14 -4.89 -31.02
C HIS A 205 -5.81 -5.62 -31.30
N LEU A 206 -5.64 -6.84 -30.80
CA LEU A 206 -4.69 -7.82 -31.33
C LEU A 206 -5.36 -9.21 -31.39
N PRO A 207 -5.21 -9.94 -32.51
CA PRO A 207 -5.78 -11.27 -32.69
C PRO A 207 -4.86 -12.35 -32.12
N GLY A 208 -5.42 -13.52 -31.82
CA GLY A 208 -4.65 -14.76 -31.67
C GLY A 208 -4.59 -15.28 -30.23
N SER A 209 -5.61 -16.06 -29.87
CA SER A 209 -5.55 -16.98 -28.74
C SER A 209 -4.68 -18.18 -29.10
N ALA A 210 -3.71 -18.49 -28.22
CA ALA A 210 -3.07 -19.80 -27.95
C ALA A 210 -1.54 -19.68 -27.88
N GLN A 211 -0.98 -20.24 -26.81
CA GLN A 211 0.45 -20.46 -26.53
C GLN A 211 1.25 -19.25 -26.02
N LEU A 212 1.20 -19.00 -24.71
CA LEU A 212 2.28 -18.36 -23.95
C LEU A 212 2.14 -18.72 -22.46
N LEU A 213 2.23 -20.02 -22.19
CA LEU A 213 2.48 -20.57 -20.85
C LEU A 213 3.96 -20.98 -20.81
N ASP A 214 4.86 -20.00 -20.71
CA ASP A 214 6.21 -20.22 -20.15
C ASP A 214 7.04 -18.93 -19.97
N THR A 215 6.41 -17.75 -19.86
CA THR A 215 7.16 -16.51 -19.55
C THR A 215 7.45 -16.43 -18.05
N ASP A 216 8.41 -17.25 -17.67
CA ASP A 216 9.50 -17.01 -16.73
C ASP A 216 9.14 -16.53 -15.31
N LEU A 217 8.67 -17.48 -14.50
CA LEU A 217 8.67 -17.41 -13.04
C LEU A 217 10.04 -17.01 -12.46
N THR A 218 11.14 -17.22 -13.19
CA THR A 218 12.49 -16.80 -12.83
C THR A 218 12.67 -15.28 -12.89
N THR A 219 11.97 -14.60 -13.80
CA THR A 219 12.00 -13.13 -13.93
C THR A 219 11.22 -12.46 -12.81
N LEU A 220 10.06 -13.00 -12.43
CA LEU A 220 9.35 -12.57 -11.20
C LEU A 220 10.16 -12.91 -9.95
N ALA A 221 10.77 -14.11 -9.86
CA ALA A 221 11.64 -14.47 -8.74
C ALA A 221 12.91 -13.59 -8.64
N ARG A 222 13.34 -12.96 -9.74
CA ARG A 222 14.46 -12.00 -9.76
C ARG A 222 14.03 -10.59 -9.41
N ALA A 223 12.79 -10.20 -9.75
CA ALA A 223 12.16 -8.98 -9.24
C ALA A 223 11.76 -9.07 -7.75
N PHE A 224 11.50 -10.30 -7.27
CA PHE A 224 11.11 -10.61 -5.89
C PHE A 224 12.22 -11.23 -5.00
N GLY A 225 13.42 -11.53 -5.52
CA GLY A 225 14.54 -12.13 -4.78
C GLY A 225 15.57 -11.07 -4.39
N GLU A 226 16.10 -10.98 -3.16
CA GLU A 226 16.52 -12.04 -2.24
C GLU A 226 16.21 -11.66 -0.78
N SER A 227 15.23 -12.30 -0.14
CA SER A 227 15.19 -12.36 1.33
C SER A 227 14.34 -13.55 1.78
N GLY A 228 15.00 -14.57 2.33
CA GLY A 228 14.32 -15.73 2.94
C GLY A 228 14.84 -17.09 2.48
N ALA A 229 16.13 -17.35 2.71
CA ALA A 229 16.71 -18.68 2.55
C ALA A 229 15.94 -19.73 3.38
N ARG A 230 15.44 -20.76 2.69
CA ARG A 230 15.34 -22.17 3.11
C ARG A 230 15.17 -22.43 4.62
N ARG A 231 13.92 -22.62 5.07
CA ARG A 231 13.63 -23.52 6.19
C ARG A 231 12.99 -24.79 5.66
N ARG A 232 13.81 -25.81 5.42
CA ARG A 232 13.34 -27.20 5.31
C ARG A 232 12.64 -27.54 6.62
N ILE A 233 11.34 -27.81 6.55
CA ILE A 233 10.60 -28.48 7.62
C ILE A 233 11.12 -29.92 7.64
N ARG A 234 11.95 -30.24 8.63
CA ARG A 234 12.30 -31.62 8.98
C ARG A 234 11.04 -32.24 9.60
N ARG A 235 10.35 -33.13 8.88
CA ARG A 235 9.40 -34.07 9.49
C ARG A 235 10.19 -34.89 10.51
N GLY A 236 9.85 -34.77 11.79
CA GLY A 236 10.19 -35.78 12.77
C GLY A 236 9.13 -36.87 12.70
N ASP A 237 9.55 -38.10 12.40
CA ASP A 237 8.76 -39.30 12.65
C ASP A 237 8.55 -39.47 14.16
N PRO A 238 7.34 -39.82 14.63
CA PRO A 238 7.13 -40.27 15.99
C PRO A 238 7.18 -41.80 16.00
N SER A 239 8.31 -42.39 16.38
CA SER A 239 8.39 -43.79 16.80
C SER A 239 9.60 -43.99 17.72
N ASP A 240 9.33 -44.71 18.79
CA ASP A 240 10.23 -45.37 19.74
C ASP A 240 10.67 -44.63 21.02
N GLU A 241 10.03 -45.12 22.11
CA GLU A 241 10.39 -45.20 23.54
C GLU A 241 10.43 -43.93 24.41
#